data_AF-A0A2D7QUP2-F1
#
_entry.id   AF-A0A2D7QUP2-F1
#
_cell.length_a   1.000
_cell.length_b   1.000
_cell.length_c   1.000
_cell.angle_alpha   90.00
_cell.angle_beta   90.00
_cell.angle_gamma   90.00
#
_symmetry.space_group_name_H-M   'P 1'
#
loop_
_entity.id
_entity.type
_entity.pdbx_description
1 polymer ?
#
loop_
_entity_poly.entity_id
_entity_poly.type
_entity_poly.pdbx_seq_one_letter_code
_entity_poly.pdbx_strand_id
1 'polypeptide(L)'
;DSKTGEWRIVIDGKIESKLKLAKNEIAAEEAKQLWIGRDQCCGDRFGTITVDEAMVFDVALGEEELTEIYTNGIDGALAVNNRGKLTVSWGKVKVQ
;
A
#
# COMPACT_ATOMS: atom_id res chain seq x y z
N ASP A 1 -3.30 5.47 -8.14
CA ASP A 1 -3.90 4.62 -9.19
C ASP A 1 -3.60 5.23 -10.56
N SER A 2 -2.90 4.51 -11.44
CA SER A 2 -2.59 4.97 -12.80
C SER A 2 -3.85 5.24 -13.63
N LYS A 3 -4.99 4.60 -13.31
CA LYS A 3 -6.28 4.85 -13.99
C LYS A 3 -6.83 6.25 -13.69
N THR A 4 -6.84 6.63 -12.41
CA THR A 4 -7.39 7.93 -11.97
C THR A 4 -6.34 9.04 -11.95
N GLY A 5 -5.05 8.68 -11.91
CA GLY A 5 -3.93 9.59 -11.66
C GLY A 5 -3.88 10.05 -10.20
N GLU A 6 -4.60 9.42 -9.28
CA GLU A 6 -4.64 9.84 -7.89
C GLU A 6 -3.53 9.20 -7.07
N TRP A 7 -2.81 10.04 -6.34
CA TRP A 7 -1.86 9.65 -5.32
C TRP A 7 -2.18 10.37 -4.02
N ARG A 8 -2.02 9.66 -2.90
CA ARG A 8 -2.32 10.17 -1.58
C ARG A 8 -1.33 9.65 -0.54
N ILE A 9 -1.03 10.49 0.45
CA ILE A 9 -0.42 10.07 1.70
C ILE A 9 -1.49 10.13 2.78
N VAL A 10 -1.58 9.05 3.55
CA VAL A 10 -2.48 8.94 4.69
C VAL A 10 -1.63 8.71 5.94
N ILE A 11 -1.85 9.54 6.97
CA ILE A 11 -1.19 9.46 8.27
C ILE A 11 -2.29 9.45 9.32
N ASP A 12 -2.21 8.53 10.28
CA ASP A 12 -3.20 8.36 11.34
C ASP A 12 -4.65 8.28 10.84
N GLY A 13 -4.85 7.55 9.74
CA GLY A 13 -6.16 7.38 9.09
C GLY A 13 -6.67 8.62 8.32
N LYS A 14 -5.92 9.72 8.27
CA LYS A 14 -6.31 10.96 7.61
C LYS A 14 -5.47 11.24 6.36
N ILE A 15 -6.12 11.73 5.29
CA ILE A 15 -5.40 12.14 4.09
C ILE A 15 -4.66 13.44 4.36
N GLU A 16 -3.33 13.38 4.39
CA GLU A 16 -2.46 14.54 4.62
C GLU A 16 -1.93 15.15 3.32
N SER A 17 -1.88 14.38 2.23
CA SER A 17 -1.46 14.89 0.93
C SER A 17 -2.21 14.22 -0.21
N LYS A 18 -2.47 15.00 -1.27
CA LYS A 18 -3.06 14.54 -2.53
C LYS A 18 -2.28 15.13 -3.69
N LEU A 19 -2.00 14.29 -4.69
CA LEU A 19 -1.37 14.72 -5.93
C LEU A 19 -2.10 14.07 -7.12
N LYS A 20 -2.21 14.82 -8.21
CA LYS A 20 -2.59 14.28 -9.52
C LYS A 20 -1.33 13.97 -10.32
N LEU A 21 -1.09 12.69 -10.55
CA LEU A 21 0.01 12.17 -11.33
C LEU A 21 -0.38 12.05 -12.81
N ALA A 22 0.64 12.08 -13.67
CA ALA A 22 0.48 11.65 -15.06
C ALA A 22 0.03 10.18 -15.10
N LYS A 23 -0.83 9.85 -16.07
CA LYS A 23 -1.40 8.51 -16.23
C LYS A 23 -0.57 7.60 -17.12
N ASN A 24 0.56 8.10 -17.61
CA ASN A 24 1.47 7.33 -18.43
C ASN A 24 1.99 6.15 -17.61
N GLU A 25 2.06 4.98 -18.22
CA GLU A 25 2.66 3.82 -17.58
C GLU A 25 4.12 4.12 -17.23
N ILE A 26 4.52 3.75 -16.03
CA ILE A 26 5.94 3.71 -15.65
C ILE A 26 6.51 2.39 -16.18
N ALA A 27 7.76 2.42 -16.63
CA ALA A 27 8.44 1.20 -17.05
C ALA A 27 8.38 0.19 -15.89
N ALA A 28 7.90 -1.02 -16.19
CA ALA A 28 7.88 -2.09 -15.21
C ALA A 28 9.31 -2.36 -14.78
N GLU A 29 9.53 -2.35 -13.47
CA GLU A 29 10.82 -2.64 -12.88
C GLU A 29 10.92 -4.17 -12.73
N GLU A 30 10.94 -4.89 -13.87
CA GLU A 30 10.53 -6.31 -14.03
C GLU A 30 11.26 -7.32 -13.13
N ALA A 31 12.34 -6.93 -12.45
CA ALA A 31 13.06 -7.79 -11.52
C ALA A 31 13.84 -7.04 -10.41
N LYS A 32 13.50 -5.78 -10.06
CA LYS A 32 14.23 -5.11 -8.97
C LYS A 32 13.64 -5.40 -7.61
N GLN A 33 14.52 -5.48 -6.64
CA GLN A 33 14.18 -5.68 -5.24
C GLN A 33 13.51 -4.42 -4.66
N LEU A 34 12.45 -4.62 -3.88
CA LEU A 34 11.92 -3.60 -2.97
C LEU A 34 12.83 -3.54 -1.74
N TRP A 35 13.39 -2.36 -1.47
CA TRP A 35 14.20 -2.11 -0.27
C TRP A 35 13.40 -1.23 0.68
N ILE A 36 13.30 -1.64 1.95
CA ILE A 36 12.70 -0.84 3.02
C ILE A 36 13.84 -0.34 3.91
N GLY A 37 13.87 0.97 4.19
CA GLY A 37 14.88 1.58 5.06
C GLY A 37 16.28 1.69 4.47
N ARG A 38 16.43 1.54 3.15
CA ARG A 38 17.72 1.68 2.44
C ARG A 38 17.54 2.31 1.07
N ASP A 39 18.43 3.23 0.72
CA ASP A 39 18.67 3.66 -0.66
C ASP A 39 19.90 2.90 -1.21
N GLN A 40 19.81 2.40 -2.44
CA GLN A 40 20.90 1.68 -3.10
C GLN A 40 21.86 2.62 -3.86
N CYS A 41 21.57 3.92 -3.89
CA CYS A 41 22.45 4.89 -4.50
C CYS A 41 23.60 5.28 -3.55
N CYS A 42 24.83 5.15 -4.05
CA CYS A 42 26.13 5.56 -3.48
C CYS A 42 26.25 5.70 -1.94
N GLY A 43 27.11 4.85 -1.36
CA GLY A 43 27.53 4.91 0.04
C GLY A 43 26.54 4.27 1.01
N ASP A 44 26.78 4.50 2.30
CA ASP A 44 25.98 3.95 3.39
C ASP A 44 24.74 4.82 3.65
N ARG A 45 23.66 4.53 2.93
CA ARG A 45 22.36 5.21 3.07
C ARG A 45 21.34 4.31 3.72
N PHE A 46 21.43 4.21 5.04
CA PHE A 46 20.51 3.44 5.89
C PHE A 46 19.60 4.38 6.66
N GLY A 47 18.31 4.06 6.70
CA GLY A 47 17.35 4.72 7.57
C GLY A 47 17.47 4.19 8.99
N THR A 48 17.54 5.09 9.98
CA THR A 48 17.36 4.75 11.39
C THR A 48 15.86 4.71 11.67
N ILE A 49 15.20 3.58 11.34
CA ILE A 49 13.75 3.43 11.41
C ILE A 49 13.36 2.10 12.08
N THR A 50 12.19 2.10 12.71
CA THR A 50 11.46 0.87 13.06
C THR A 50 10.28 0.76 12.12
N VAL A 51 10.12 -0.40 11.49
CA VAL A 51 8.98 -0.70 10.61
C VAL A 51 8.27 -1.90 11.20
N ASP A 52 6.96 -1.78 11.33
CA ASP A 52 6.05 -2.86 11.69
C ASP A 52 4.93 -2.92 10.67
N GLU A 53 4.38 -4.12 10.45
CA GLU A 53 3.24 -4.37 9.55
C GLU A 53 3.35 -3.71 8.15
N ALA A 54 4.34 -4.10 7.34
CA ALA A 54 4.49 -3.59 5.97
C ALA A 54 3.77 -4.45 4.91
N MET A 55 2.96 -3.83 4.05
CA MET A 55 2.29 -4.49 2.93
C MET A 55 2.32 -3.67 1.63
N VAL A 56 2.27 -4.37 0.51
CA VAL A 56 2.17 -3.81 -0.85
C VAL A 56 0.96 -4.43 -1.54
N PHE A 57 0.15 -3.58 -2.17
CA PHE A 57 -1.07 -3.98 -2.89
C PHE A 57 -0.92 -3.63 -4.37
N ASP A 58 -1.41 -4.51 -5.23
CA ASP A 58 -1.55 -4.28 -6.68
C ASP A 58 -2.83 -3.48 -7.02
N VAL A 59 -3.64 -3.17 -6.01
CA VAL A 59 -4.88 -2.41 -6.10
C VAL A 59 -4.82 -1.12 -5.27
N ALA A 60 -5.57 -0.12 -5.70
CA ALA A 60 -5.79 1.07 -4.90
C ALA A 60 -6.81 0.78 -3.80
N LEU A 61 -6.41 1.01 -2.54
CA LEU A 61 -7.30 0.88 -1.40
C LEU A 61 -8.32 2.03 -1.36
N GLY A 62 -9.50 1.80 -0.79
CA GLY A 62 -10.51 2.81 -0.45
C GLY A 62 -10.23 3.50 0.89
N GLU A 63 -11.05 4.48 1.26
CA GLU A 63 -10.95 5.11 2.60
C GLU A 63 -11.34 4.13 3.71
N GLU A 64 -12.42 3.35 3.53
CA GLU A 64 -12.86 2.34 4.52
C GLU A 64 -11.75 1.31 4.80
N GLU A 65 -11.08 0.82 3.76
CA GLU A 65 -9.99 -0.16 3.90
C GLU A 65 -8.79 0.44 4.64
N LEU A 66 -8.41 1.68 4.33
CA LEU A 66 -7.33 2.35 5.06
C LEU A 66 -7.69 2.63 6.52
N THR A 67 -8.93 3.01 6.82
CA THR A 67 -9.40 3.21 8.19
C THR A 67 -9.37 1.91 8.98
N GLU A 68 -9.77 0.80 8.37
CA GLU A 68 -9.74 -0.52 9.00
C GLU A 68 -8.30 -0.95 9.32
N ILE A 69 -7.38 -0.84 8.36
CA ILE A 69 -5.95 -1.13 8.55
C ILE A 69 -5.37 -0.27 9.67
N TYR A 70 -5.67 1.03 9.68
CA TYR A 70 -5.20 1.93 10.73
C TYR A 70 -5.75 1.56 12.12
N THR A 71 -7.03 1.20 12.20
CA THR A 71 -7.72 0.99 13.49
C THR A 71 -7.40 -0.38 14.09
N ASN A 72 -7.37 -1.41 13.27
CA ASN A 72 -7.34 -2.80 13.70
C ASN A 72 -6.04 -3.52 13.33
N GLY A 73 -5.06 -2.79 12.77
CA GLY A 73 -3.86 -3.39 12.20
C GLY A 73 -4.16 -4.21 10.96
N ILE A 74 -3.11 -4.76 10.37
CA ILE A 74 -3.25 -5.53 9.14
C ILE A 74 -3.97 -6.85 9.41
N ASP A 75 -3.67 -7.54 10.51
CA ASP A 75 -4.31 -8.80 10.86
C ASP A 75 -5.82 -8.62 11.09
N GLY A 76 -6.23 -7.52 11.74
CA GLY A 76 -7.63 -7.19 11.93
C GLY A 76 -8.33 -6.81 10.62
N ALA A 77 -7.65 -6.07 9.75
CA ALA A 77 -8.17 -5.72 8.43
C ALA A 77 -8.28 -6.93 7.48
N LEU A 78 -7.41 -7.93 7.63
CA LEU A 78 -7.41 -9.14 6.81
C LEU A 78 -8.21 -10.29 7.43
N ALA A 79 -8.61 -10.17 8.70
CA ALA A 79 -9.47 -11.14 9.37
C ALA A 79 -10.78 -11.29 8.57
N VAL A 80 -11.05 -12.52 8.13
CA VAL A 80 -12.27 -12.87 7.41
C VAL A 80 -13.43 -12.79 8.40
N ASN A 81 -13.95 -11.59 8.61
CA ASN A 81 -15.09 -11.37 9.46
C ASN A 81 -16.36 -11.75 8.68
N ASN A 82 -17.25 -12.53 9.29
CA ASN A 82 -18.55 -13.00 8.76
C ASN A 82 -19.51 -11.89 8.24
N ARG A 83 -19.07 -10.63 8.22
CA ARG A 83 -19.76 -9.46 7.67
C ARG A 83 -19.34 -9.08 6.24
N GLY A 84 -18.63 -9.97 5.53
CA GLY A 84 -18.52 -9.91 4.07
C GLY A 84 -17.71 -8.77 3.47
N LYS A 85 -16.88 -8.06 4.25
CA LYS A 85 -16.19 -6.85 3.77
C LYS A 85 -14.77 -7.00 3.20
N LEU A 86 -14.18 -8.21 3.17
CA LEU A 86 -12.91 -8.46 2.43
C LEU A 86 -12.82 -9.80 1.68
N THR A 87 -13.90 -10.58 1.58
CA THR A 87 -13.93 -11.77 0.70
C THR A 87 -13.66 -11.40 -0.77
N VAL A 88 -13.94 -10.15 -1.16
CA VAL A 88 -13.65 -9.63 -2.52
C VAL A 88 -12.16 -9.38 -2.75
N SER A 89 -11.40 -9.03 -1.71
CA SER A 89 -9.95 -8.80 -1.77
C SER A 89 -9.19 -10.13 -1.77
N TRP A 90 -9.56 -11.06 -0.88
CA TRP A 90 -9.03 -12.43 -0.89
C TRP A 90 -9.36 -13.20 -2.17
N GLY A 91 -10.56 -12.97 -2.74
CA GLY A 91 -10.97 -13.55 -4.02
C GLY A 91 -10.18 -13.03 -5.22
N LYS A 92 -9.54 -11.86 -5.13
CA LYS A 92 -8.64 -11.34 -6.17
C LYS A 92 -7.19 -11.78 -5.95
N VAL A 93 -6.75 -11.84 -4.70
CA VAL A 93 -5.39 -12.27 -4.32
C VAL A 93 -5.16 -13.77 -4.57
N LYS A 94 -6.20 -14.62 -4.48
CA LYS A 94 -6.08 -16.08 -4.73
C LYS A 94 -6.19 -16.52 -6.20
N VAL A 95 -6.52 -15.62 -7.14
CA VAL A 95 -6.75 -15.97 -8.55
C VAL A 95 -5.51 -15.71 -9.42
N GLN A 96 -4.36 -15.38 -8.81
CA GLN A 96 -3.05 -15.39 -9.45
C GLN A 96 -2.32 -16.71 -9.23
#